data_AF-A0A7W2JG66-F1
#
_entry.id   AF-A0A7W2JG66-F1
#
_cell.length_a   1.000
_cell.length_b   1.000
_cell.length_c   1.000
_cell.angle_alpha   90.00
_cell.angle_beta   90.00
_cell.angle_gamma   90.00
#
_symmetry.space_group_name_H-M   'P 1'
#
loop_
_entity.id
_entity.type
_entity.pdbx_description
1 polymer ?
#
loop_
_entity_poly.entity_id
_entity_poly.type
_entity_poly.pdbx_seq_one_letter_code
_entity_poly.pdbx_strand_id
1 'polypeptide(L)' 'MIALHQRWLPGTDASIENLGTAKWLEDEHWRRTEIAVANAIAHALNG' A
#
# COMPACT_ATOMS: atom_id res chain seq x y z
N MET A 1 -7.61 10.00 5.44
CA MET A 1 -8.38 9.29 4.39
C MET A 1 -8.31 10.00 3.04
N ILE A 2 -8.64 11.30 2.94
CA ILE A 2 -8.56 12.04 1.65
C ILE A 2 -7.17 11.97 1.01
N ALA A 3 -6.09 12.09 1.78
CA ALA A 3 -4.72 11.95 1.25
C ALA A 3 -4.44 10.56 0.65
N LEU A 4 -4.92 9.49 1.28
CA LEU A 4 -4.78 8.12 0.75
C LEU A 4 -5.59 7.95 -0.53
N HIS A 5 -6.80 8.50 -0.57
CA HIS A 5 -7.64 8.49 -1.76
C HIS A 5 -6.95 9.18 -2.94
N GLN A 6 -6.37 10.37 -2.75
CA GLN A 6 -5.66 11.06 -3.82
C GLN A 6 -4.40 10.31 -4.29
N ARG A 7 -3.74 9.56 -3.41
CA ARG A 7 -2.59 8.71 -3.75
C ARG A 7 -3.01 7.50 -4.59
N TRP A 8 -4.06 6.79 -4.17
CA TRP A 8 -4.40 5.47 -4.69
C TRP A 8 -5.49 5.46 -5.76
N LEU A 9 -6.44 6.39 -5.67
CA LEU A 9 -7.58 6.54 -6.58
C LEU A 9 -7.72 8.02 -7.02
N PRO A 10 -6.72 8.56 -7.74
CA PRO A 10 -6.79 9.95 -8.20
C PRO A 10 -7.93 10.14 -9.21
N GLY A 11 -8.67 11.24 -9.07
CA GLY A 11 -9.73 11.61 -10.01
C GLY A 11 -11.09 10.93 -9.78
N THR A 12 -11.20 10.00 -8.84
CA THR A 12 -12.50 9.45 -8.41
C THR A 12 -13.16 10.35 -7.36
N ASP A 13 -14.45 10.14 -7.11
CA ASP A 13 -15.15 10.80 -6.02
C ASP A 13 -14.76 10.19 -4.67
N ALA A 14 -14.77 11.00 -3.61
CA ALA A 14 -14.42 10.56 -2.27
C ALA A 14 -15.58 9.84 -1.55
N SER A 15 -16.23 8.88 -2.22
CA SER A 15 -17.24 8.00 -1.61
C SER A 15 -16.65 7.14 -0.50
N ILE A 16 -17.50 6.65 0.41
CA ILE A 16 -17.08 5.75 1.50
C ILE A 16 -16.40 4.50 0.94
N GLU A 17 -16.89 3.96 -0.17
CA GLU A 17 -16.32 2.82 -0.87
C GLU A 17 -14.91 3.12 -1.37
N ASN A 18 -14.72 4.23 -2.10
CA ASN A 18 -13.40 4.63 -2.61
C ASN A 18 -12.41 4.94 -1.48
N LEU A 19 -12.88 5.56 -0.40
CA LEU A 19 -12.06 5.78 0.80
C LEU A 19 -11.64 4.44 1.45
N GLY A 20 -12.54 3.48 1.53
CA GLY A 20 -12.26 2.12 2.03
C GLY A 20 -11.25 1.38 1.16
N THR A 21 -11.44 1.40 -0.15
CA THR A 21 -10.51 0.82 -1.12
C THR A 21 -9.13 1.45 -1.03
N ALA A 22 -9.04 2.79 -0.95
CA ALA A 22 -7.76 3.48 -0.82
C ALA A 22 -7.02 3.12 0.48
N LYS A 23 -7.75 2.89 1.58
CA LYS A 23 -7.15 2.40 2.84
C LYS A 23 -6.64 0.98 2.70
N TRP A 24 -7.41 0.09 2.09
CA TRP A 24 -6.98 -1.29 1.85
C TRP A 24 -5.73 -1.35 0.97
N LEU A 25 -5.64 -0.51 -0.06
CA LEU A 25 -4.46 -0.41 -0.93
C LEU A 25 -3.21 0.06 -0.17
N GLU A 26 -3.35 1.05 0.72
CA GLU A 26 -2.26 1.50 1.59
C GLU A 26 -1.76 0.37 2.49
N ASP A 27 -2.67 -0.38 3.12
CA ASP A 27 -2.31 -1.50 3.99
C ASP A 27 -1.59 -2.61 3.23
N GLU A 28 -2.09 -2.96 2.06
CA GLU A 28 -1.51 -3.99 1.20
C GLU A 28 -0.12 -3.59 0.68
N HIS A 29 0.08 -2.30 0.37
CA HIS A 29 1.38 -1.76 -0.03
C HIS A 29 2.43 -1.95 1.08
N TRP A 30 2.10 -1.61 2.33
CA TRP A 30 3.04 -1.78 3.44
C TRP A 30 3.30 -3.24 3.76
N ARG A 31 2.27 -4.10 3.72
CA ARG A 31 2.44 -5.55 3.89
C ARG A 31 3.39 -6.15 2.85
N ARG A 32 3.26 -5.75 1.58
CA ARG A 32 4.18 -6.19 0.51
C ARG A 32 5.58 -5.64 0.70
N THR A 33 5.70 -4.40 1.17
CA THR A 33 6.99 -3.77 1.45
C THR A 33 7.74 -4.52 2.54
N GLU A 34 7.05 -4.92 3.62
CA GLU A 34 7.65 -5.74 4.68
C GLU A 34 8.23 -7.05 4.13
N ILE A 35 7.46 -7.77 3.31
CA ILE A 35 7.90 -9.02 2.67
C ILE A 35 9.10 -8.77 1.75
N ALA A 36 9.06 -7.70 0.95
CA ALA A 36 10.15 -7.36 0.04
C ALA A 36 11.45 -7.05 0.79
N VAL A 37 11.36 -6.30 1.90
CA VAL A 37 12.50 -6.00 2.76
C VAL A 37 13.05 -7.26 3.41
N ALA A 38 12.20 -8.12 3.96
CA ALA A 38 12.62 -9.39 4.55
C ALA A 38 13.35 -10.28 3.53
N ASN A 39 12.82 -10.41 2.33
CA ASN A 39 13.43 -11.16 1.24
C ASN A 39 14.77 -10.55 0.81
N ALA A 40 14.88 -9.22 0.72
CA ALA A 40 16.12 -8.54 0.37
C ALA A 40 17.21 -8.77 1.43
N ILE A 41 16.85 -8.70 2.72
CA ILE A 41 17.78 -9.02 3.83
C ILE A 41 18.24 -10.48 3.74
N ALA A 42 17.30 -11.42 3.56
CA ALA A 42 17.62 -12.83 3.44
C ALA A 42 18.57 -13.11 2.26
N HIS A 43 18.33 -12.46 1.12
CA HIS A 43 19.20 -12.58 -0.05
C HIS A 43 20.60 -11.97 0.19
N ALA A 44 20.69 -10.82 0.86
CA ALA A 44 21.95 -10.16 1.13
C ALA A 44 22.84 -10.93 2.14
N LEU A 45 22.23 -11.66 3.08
CA LEU A 45 22.94 -12.38 4.14
C LEU A 45 23.20 -13.85 3.83
N ASN A 46 22.41 -14.47 2.95
CA ASN A 46 22.54 -15.88 2.55
C ASN A 46 22.85 -16.07 1.05
N GLY A 47 23.29 -15.00 0.37
CA GLY A 47 23.76 -15.04 -1.02
C GLY A 47 25.10 -15.75 -1.16
#